data_AF-L9JIP2-F1
#
_entry.id   AF-L9JIP2-F1
#
_cell.length_a   1.000
_cell.length_b   1.000
_cell.length_c   1.000
_cell.angle_alpha   90.00
_cell.angle_beta   90.00
_cell.angle_gamma   90.00
#
_symmetry.space_group_name_H-M   'P 1'
#
loop_
_entity.id
_entity.type
_entity.pdbx_description
1 polymer ?
#
loop_
_entity_poly.entity_id
_entity_poly.type
_entity_poly.pdbx_seq_one_letter_code
_entity_poly.pdbx_strand_id
1 'polypeptide(L)'
;MAPVEHVVADAGAFLRDAPLQDIGKNIYTIREVVSEIRDKATRRRLAVLPYELRFKEPSPEYVRLVTEFSKKTGDYPSLSATDIQVLALTYQLEAEFVGVSHLKREPEKSHPKPPQETVDHGHPAGEPENLEFSSFMFWRNPLPNIDRELQELLIDKDEDVPSEEEGEENGFEETREEGSDDDGGGWITPSNIKQIQRELEQCDVPEDVRVGCVTTDFAMQNVLLQMGLHVLAVNGMLIREARSYILRCHGCFKTTSDMSRVFCSHCGNRTLKKVSVTVSDDGTLHMHFSRNPKVLNPRGLRYSLPTPKGGKYAVNPHLTEDQRFPQLRLSRKARQKTNVFAPDYTAGVSPFAENDISSRSATLQVRDSTLGAGRRRLNPNASRKKFVKKRKALIVLAHSERTSFNYAMKEAAVESLRKKGWEVAVSDLYAMNFNPVISRKDITGKLKDPENFKYPVESTLAYKEGRLSPDIVAEQKKLEAADLVIFQNKKTLLSITTGGSKSMYSLLGVHGDMNVLLWPIQSGILHFCGFQVLEPQLTYSIGHTPEDARIQILEEWKKRLENIWDETPLYFPPSSFFDLNFQAGFLLKKEVQEEQKNKKCGLSVGHHLGKPIPTDNQTKARK
;
A
#
# COMPACT_ATOMS: atom_id res chain seq x y z
N MET A 1 30.82 -31.10 -25.83
CA MET A 1 29.82 -32.20 -25.77
C MET A 1 29.38 -32.53 -27.18
N ALA A 2 28.92 -33.75 -27.43
CA ALA A 2 28.17 -34.07 -28.65
C ALA A 2 26.68 -33.73 -28.42
N PRO A 3 25.97 -33.15 -29.40
CA PRO A 3 24.55 -32.86 -29.25
C PRO A 3 23.70 -34.15 -29.29
N VAL A 4 22.71 -34.22 -28.41
CA VAL A 4 21.75 -35.32 -28.27
C VAL A 4 21.01 -35.54 -29.60
N GLU A 5 20.73 -36.79 -29.97
CA GLU A 5 20.18 -37.06 -31.30
C GLU A 5 18.72 -36.63 -31.43
N HIS A 6 17.90 -36.88 -30.40
CA HIS A 6 16.48 -36.50 -30.37
C HIS A 6 16.13 -35.80 -29.06
N VAL A 7 15.69 -34.54 -29.14
CA VAL A 7 15.32 -33.72 -27.98
C VAL A 7 13.84 -33.38 -28.04
N VAL A 8 13.11 -33.60 -26.95
CA VAL A 8 11.72 -33.13 -26.81
C VAL A 8 11.70 -31.84 -25.98
N ALA A 9 11.07 -30.81 -26.50
CA ALA A 9 10.97 -29.50 -25.87
C ALA A 9 9.57 -29.25 -25.28
N ASP A 10 9.52 -29.06 -23.97
CA ASP A 10 8.36 -28.58 -23.21
C ASP A 10 8.22 -27.04 -23.29
N ALA A 11 7.07 -26.50 -22.88
CA ALA A 11 6.84 -25.06 -22.72
C ALA A 11 7.94 -24.37 -21.88
N GLY A 12 8.46 -25.05 -20.85
CA GLY A 12 9.58 -24.57 -20.04
C GLY A 12 10.83 -24.23 -20.85
N ALA A 13 11.19 -25.05 -21.85
CA ALA A 13 12.35 -24.81 -22.71
C ALA A 13 12.25 -23.48 -23.46
N PHE A 14 11.11 -23.24 -24.10
CA PHE A 14 10.85 -22.03 -24.88
C PHE A 14 10.73 -20.78 -24.00
N LEU A 15 10.10 -20.90 -22.83
CA LEU A 15 9.94 -19.80 -21.87
C LEU A 15 11.27 -19.37 -21.24
N ARG A 16 12.22 -20.31 -21.05
CA ARG A 16 13.57 -20.02 -20.56
C ARG A 16 14.57 -19.56 -21.64
N ASP A 17 14.19 -19.68 -22.92
CA ASP A 17 15.07 -19.40 -24.06
C ASP A 17 16.25 -20.37 -24.17
N ALA A 18 15.99 -21.66 -23.90
CA ALA A 18 17.01 -22.70 -23.93
C ALA A 18 17.66 -22.84 -25.34
N PRO A 19 18.99 -22.98 -25.44
CA PRO A 19 19.71 -23.08 -26.72
C PRO A 19 19.57 -24.48 -27.35
N LEU A 20 18.35 -24.85 -27.75
CA LEU A 20 18.01 -26.21 -28.20
C LEU A 20 18.87 -26.71 -29.38
N GLN A 21 19.32 -25.82 -30.26
CA GLN A 21 20.23 -26.16 -31.37
C GLN A 21 21.60 -26.69 -30.93
N ASP A 22 22.09 -26.25 -29.77
CA ASP A 22 23.39 -26.67 -29.22
C ASP A 22 23.24 -27.94 -28.36
N ILE A 23 22.01 -28.19 -27.87
CA ILE A 23 21.64 -29.35 -27.05
C ILE A 23 21.31 -30.56 -27.92
N GLY A 24 20.65 -30.41 -29.08
CA GLY A 24 20.21 -31.56 -29.88
C GLY A 24 20.00 -31.36 -31.37
N LYS A 25 20.23 -32.44 -32.13
CA LYS A 25 20.17 -32.48 -33.61
C LYS A 25 18.75 -32.42 -34.16
N ASN A 26 17.82 -33.18 -33.57
CA ASN A 26 16.42 -33.27 -33.99
C ASN A 26 15.52 -32.82 -32.83
N ILE A 27 14.84 -31.68 -32.99
CA ILE A 27 14.04 -31.07 -31.92
C ILE A 27 12.55 -31.33 -32.18
N TYR A 28 11.88 -31.95 -31.22
CA TYR A 28 10.48 -32.35 -31.27
C TYR A 28 9.63 -31.62 -30.24
N THR A 29 8.35 -31.39 -30.55
CA THR A 29 7.35 -30.97 -29.56
C THR A 29 5.94 -31.34 -30.03
N ILE A 30 4.95 -31.09 -29.17
CA ILE A 30 3.52 -31.19 -29.49
C ILE A 30 2.94 -29.83 -29.86
N ARG A 31 1.89 -29.82 -30.70
CA ARG A 31 1.24 -28.57 -31.14
C ARG A 31 0.59 -27.79 -30.00
N GLU A 32 0.07 -28.50 -29.00
CA GLU A 32 -0.62 -27.93 -27.85
C GLU A 32 0.32 -27.01 -27.03
N VAL A 33 1.53 -27.47 -26.70
CA VAL A 33 2.58 -26.69 -25.99
C VAL A 33 2.84 -25.33 -26.65
N VAL A 34 3.06 -25.32 -27.98
CA VAL A 34 3.31 -24.07 -28.72
C VAL A 34 2.08 -23.17 -28.76
N SER A 35 0.87 -23.74 -28.78
CA SER A 35 -0.38 -22.98 -28.74
C SER A 35 -0.67 -22.36 -27.36
N GLU A 36 -0.24 -23.01 -26.28
CA GLU A 36 -0.50 -22.58 -24.91
C GLU A 36 0.33 -21.35 -24.52
N ILE A 37 1.60 -21.27 -24.96
CA ILE A 37 2.54 -20.19 -24.63
C ILE A 37 1.88 -18.83 -24.88
N ARG A 38 1.73 -18.00 -23.84
CA ARG A 38 1.08 -16.66 -23.91
C ARG A 38 2.05 -15.49 -23.91
N ASP A 39 3.32 -15.71 -23.59
CA ASP A 39 4.31 -14.64 -23.55
C ASP A 39 4.63 -14.06 -24.94
N LYS A 40 4.80 -12.74 -25.00
CA LYS A 40 5.01 -11.98 -26.24
C LYS A 40 6.46 -12.04 -26.74
N ALA A 41 7.45 -12.19 -25.86
CA ALA A 41 8.85 -12.34 -26.29
C ALA A 41 9.06 -13.74 -26.89
N THR A 42 8.66 -14.76 -26.15
CA THR A 42 8.71 -16.18 -26.55
C THR A 42 7.98 -16.42 -27.86
N ARG A 43 6.74 -15.91 -28.03
CA ARG A 43 5.99 -15.99 -29.31
C ARG A 43 6.70 -15.35 -30.50
N ARG A 44 7.56 -14.35 -30.28
CA ARG A 44 8.35 -13.72 -31.36
C ARG A 44 9.53 -14.60 -31.74
N ARG A 45 10.26 -15.16 -30.77
CA ARG A 45 11.38 -16.08 -31.01
C ARG A 45 10.93 -17.35 -31.72
N LEU A 46 9.80 -17.93 -31.30
CA LEU A 46 9.16 -19.09 -31.94
C LEU A 46 8.83 -18.89 -33.44
N ALA A 47 8.76 -17.65 -33.92
CA ALA A 47 8.53 -17.33 -35.33
C ALA A 47 9.82 -17.16 -36.16
N VAL A 48 11.00 -17.20 -35.52
CA VAL A 48 12.33 -16.97 -36.12
C VAL A 48 13.39 -17.94 -35.59
N LEU A 49 12.99 -19.17 -35.25
CA LEU A 49 13.92 -20.19 -34.72
C LEU A 49 15.00 -20.54 -35.75
N PRO A 50 16.28 -20.71 -35.34
CA PRO A 50 17.36 -21.10 -36.24
C PRO A 50 17.40 -22.61 -36.54
N TYR A 51 16.38 -23.36 -36.13
CA TYR A 51 16.29 -24.83 -36.25
C TYR A 51 14.87 -25.27 -36.65
N GLU A 52 14.77 -26.46 -37.26
CA GLU A 52 13.49 -27.09 -37.57
C GLU A 52 12.83 -27.65 -36.29
N LEU A 53 11.62 -27.19 -35.98
CA LEU A 53 10.81 -27.70 -34.87
C LEU A 53 9.80 -28.74 -35.38
N ARG A 54 10.02 -30.01 -35.05
CA ARG A 54 9.22 -31.13 -35.55
C ARG A 54 8.02 -31.42 -34.65
N PHE A 55 6.82 -31.24 -35.20
CA PHE A 55 5.58 -31.59 -34.51
C PHE A 55 5.27 -33.08 -34.67
N LYS A 56 5.28 -33.83 -33.56
CA LYS A 56 4.91 -35.25 -33.51
C LYS A 56 3.94 -35.48 -32.35
N GLU A 57 2.77 -36.02 -32.65
CA GLU A 57 1.78 -36.40 -31.63
C GLU A 57 2.08 -37.84 -31.14
N PRO A 58 2.02 -38.11 -29.82
CA PRO A 58 2.37 -39.42 -29.27
C PRO A 58 1.27 -40.46 -29.52
N SER A 59 1.65 -41.74 -29.56
CA SER A 59 0.68 -42.83 -29.68
C SER A 59 -0.22 -42.92 -28.43
N PRO A 60 -1.52 -43.25 -28.58
CA PRO A 60 -2.42 -43.44 -27.44
C PRO A 60 -2.01 -44.57 -26.48
N GLU A 61 -1.11 -45.45 -26.88
CA GLU A 61 -0.55 -46.51 -26.03
C GLU A 61 0.48 -45.94 -25.04
N TYR A 62 1.43 -45.14 -25.54
CA TYR A 62 2.42 -44.48 -24.67
C TYR A 62 1.79 -43.46 -23.72
N VAL A 63 0.72 -42.76 -24.17
CA VAL A 63 -0.08 -41.88 -23.30
C VAL A 63 -0.70 -42.64 -22.13
N ARG A 64 -1.18 -43.89 -22.34
CA ARG A 64 -1.70 -44.75 -21.27
C ARG A 64 -0.59 -45.22 -20.33
N LEU A 65 0.53 -45.71 -20.89
CA LEU A 65 1.67 -46.20 -20.12
C LEU A 65 2.22 -45.12 -19.18
N VAL A 66 2.46 -43.91 -19.69
CA VAL A 66 2.88 -42.75 -18.89
C VAL A 66 1.79 -42.35 -17.88
N THR A 67 0.51 -42.35 -18.27
CA THR A 67 -0.61 -42.06 -17.35
C THR A 67 -0.67 -43.04 -16.18
N GLU A 68 -0.34 -44.32 -16.38
CA GLU A 68 -0.29 -45.33 -15.33
C GLU A 68 0.97 -45.19 -14.48
N PHE A 69 2.13 -44.94 -15.10
CA PHE A 69 3.39 -44.71 -14.39
C PHE A 69 3.34 -43.46 -13.49
N SER A 70 2.85 -42.32 -13.99
CA SER A 70 2.69 -41.08 -13.21
C SER A 70 1.70 -41.22 -12.05
N LYS A 71 0.81 -42.23 -12.07
CA LYS A 71 -0.04 -42.58 -10.91
C LYS A 71 0.72 -43.40 -9.88
N LYS A 72 1.69 -44.24 -10.29
CA LYS A 72 2.61 -44.95 -9.38
C LYS A 72 3.62 -44.01 -8.71
N THR A 73 4.15 -43.01 -9.41
CA THR A 73 5.01 -41.97 -8.78
C THR A 73 4.22 -41.01 -7.89
N GLY A 74 2.91 -40.89 -8.13
CA GLY A 74 2.01 -39.98 -7.42
C GLY A 74 1.95 -38.55 -7.98
N ASP A 75 2.71 -38.24 -9.04
CA ASP A 75 2.79 -36.88 -9.61
C ASP A 75 1.68 -36.56 -10.62
N TYR A 76 0.95 -37.58 -11.12
CA TYR A 76 -0.19 -37.42 -12.04
C TYR A 76 -1.18 -36.28 -11.68
N PRO A 77 -1.55 -36.04 -10.40
CA PRO A 77 -2.44 -34.94 -10.05
C PRO A 77 -1.83 -33.53 -10.22
N SER A 78 -0.52 -33.42 -10.38
CA SER A 78 0.22 -32.18 -10.65
C SER A 78 0.40 -31.91 -12.14
N LEU A 79 0.37 -32.97 -12.96
CA LEU A 79 0.57 -32.92 -14.40
C LEU A 79 -0.72 -32.55 -15.14
N SER A 80 -0.56 -31.77 -16.20
CA SER A 80 -1.61 -31.41 -17.16
C SER A 80 -1.70 -32.43 -18.31
N ALA A 81 -2.68 -32.25 -19.19
CA ALA A 81 -2.84 -33.10 -20.37
C ALA A 81 -1.68 -32.92 -21.38
N THR A 82 -1.16 -31.69 -21.52
CA THR A 82 0.00 -31.37 -22.36
C THR A 82 1.27 -32.02 -21.82
N ASP A 83 1.50 -31.96 -20.51
CA ASP A 83 2.68 -32.57 -19.87
C ASP A 83 2.70 -34.10 -20.10
N ILE A 84 1.54 -34.76 -19.94
CA ILE A 84 1.40 -36.20 -20.18
C ILE A 84 1.66 -36.55 -21.66
N GLN A 85 1.24 -35.70 -22.61
CA GLN A 85 1.58 -35.88 -24.03
C GLN A 85 3.08 -35.71 -24.29
N VAL A 86 3.75 -34.73 -23.67
CA VAL A 86 5.21 -34.54 -23.80
C VAL A 86 5.97 -35.75 -23.24
N LEU A 87 5.59 -36.23 -22.06
CA LEU A 87 6.15 -37.43 -21.43
C LEU A 87 5.92 -38.70 -22.27
N ALA A 88 4.76 -38.83 -22.90
CA ALA A 88 4.46 -39.93 -23.82
C ALA A 88 5.29 -39.85 -25.11
N LEU A 89 5.55 -38.64 -25.62
CA LEU A 89 6.40 -38.42 -26.79
C LEU A 89 7.87 -38.74 -26.49
N THR A 90 8.37 -38.41 -25.29
CA THR A 90 9.74 -38.78 -24.87
C THR A 90 9.89 -40.29 -24.76
N TYR A 91 8.94 -40.97 -24.11
CA TYR A 91 8.97 -42.44 -23.99
C TYR A 91 8.87 -43.11 -25.37
N GLN A 92 8.04 -42.59 -26.27
CA GLN A 92 7.93 -43.11 -27.64
C GLN A 92 9.25 -42.98 -28.42
N LEU A 93 9.94 -41.84 -28.34
CA LEU A 93 11.21 -41.64 -29.04
C LEU A 93 12.33 -42.52 -28.45
N GLU A 94 12.40 -42.66 -27.13
CA GLU A 94 13.31 -43.59 -26.47
C GLU A 94 13.07 -45.05 -26.93
N ALA A 95 11.79 -45.47 -27.01
CA ALA A 95 11.39 -46.78 -27.49
C ALA A 95 11.70 -47.01 -28.99
N GLU A 96 11.64 -45.97 -29.82
CA GLU A 96 11.95 -46.02 -31.25
C GLU A 96 13.47 -46.05 -31.55
N PHE A 97 14.29 -45.31 -30.81
CA PHE A 97 15.72 -45.11 -31.15
C PHE A 97 16.71 -45.87 -30.25
N VAL A 98 16.36 -46.13 -28.99
CA VAL A 98 17.26 -46.79 -28.01
C VAL A 98 16.71 -48.15 -27.56
N GLY A 99 15.40 -48.26 -27.40
CA GLY A 99 14.69 -49.49 -27.04
C GLY A 99 14.39 -49.59 -25.54
N VAL A 100 13.29 -50.29 -25.22
CA VAL A 100 12.64 -50.27 -23.90
C VAL A 100 13.30 -51.16 -22.83
N SER A 101 14.52 -51.64 -23.04
CA SER A 101 15.20 -52.59 -22.13
C SER A 101 15.76 -51.95 -20.86
N HIS A 102 16.13 -50.67 -20.92
CA HIS A 102 16.64 -49.89 -19.78
C HIS A 102 15.52 -49.15 -19.02
N LEU A 103 14.32 -49.06 -19.60
CA LEU A 103 13.20 -48.28 -19.06
C LEU A 103 12.49 -49.03 -17.92
N LYS A 104 12.31 -48.33 -16.81
CA LYS A 104 11.69 -48.85 -15.59
C LYS A 104 10.17 -48.84 -15.77
N ARG A 105 9.53 -50.01 -15.61
CA ARG A 105 8.06 -50.15 -15.66
C ARG A 105 7.37 -49.80 -14.34
N GLU A 106 8.14 -49.73 -13.26
CA GLU A 106 7.72 -49.35 -11.91
C GLU A 106 8.80 -48.45 -11.28
N PRO A 107 8.45 -47.47 -10.44
CA PRO A 107 9.39 -46.51 -9.88
C PRO A 107 10.33 -47.13 -8.84
N GLU A 108 11.41 -46.42 -8.54
CA GLU A 108 12.53 -46.89 -7.72
C GLU A 108 12.38 -46.53 -6.23
N LYS A 109 12.84 -47.44 -5.37
CA LYS A 109 12.49 -47.46 -3.94
C LYS A 109 13.21 -46.36 -3.15
N SER A 110 12.49 -45.32 -2.75
CA SER A 110 13.06 -44.22 -1.95
C SER A 110 13.07 -44.54 -0.45
N HIS A 111 14.22 -44.98 0.08
CA HIS A 111 14.38 -45.20 1.53
C HIS A 111 14.28 -43.87 2.31
N PRO A 112 13.33 -43.71 3.25
CA PRO A 112 13.17 -42.46 3.98
C PRO A 112 14.28 -42.28 5.03
N LYS A 113 15.25 -41.40 4.76
CA LYS A 113 16.09 -40.82 5.82
C LYS A 113 15.18 -40.06 6.81
N PRO A 114 15.40 -40.17 8.13
CA PRO A 114 14.58 -39.44 9.11
C PRO A 114 14.76 -37.92 8.93
N PRO A 115 13.69 -37.11 8.98
CA PRO A 115 13.83 -35.66 8.85
C PRO A 115 14.53 -35.06 10.08
N GLN A 116 15.66 -34.39 9.88
CA GLN A 116 16.07 -33.31 10.78
C GLN A 116 15.01 -32.20 10.73
N GLU A 117 14.80 -31.49 11.85
CA GLU A 117 13.65 -30.59 12.00
C GLU A 117 13.81 -29.30 11.18
N THR A 118 13.34 -29.32 9.93
CA THR A 118 13.25 -28.09 9.12
C THR A 118 12.25 -27.11 9.75
N VAL A 119 12.79 -26.14 10.49
CA VAL A 119 12.21 -24.82 10.68
C VAL A 119 11.98 -24.18 9.28
N ASP A 120 11.16 -23.13 9.20
CA ASP A 120 10.75 -22.47 7.93
C ASP A 120 11.90 -21.63 7.31
N HIS A 121 13.01 -22.29 6.99
CA HIS A 121 14.18 -21.75 6.29
C HIS A 121 14.11 -22.08 4.80
N GLY A 122 14.32 -21.09 3.96
CA GLY A 122 15.07 -21.33 2.72
C GLY A 122 16.55 -21.38 3.08
N HIS A 123 17.22 -22.49 2.78
CA HIS A 123 18.67 -22.64 2.97
C HIS A 123 19.42 -22.41 1.64
N PRO A 124 20.71 -22.03 1.68
CA PRO A 124 21.51 -21.69 2.86
C PRO A 124 21.72 -20.16 3.01
N ALA A 125 21.49 -19.64 4.22
CA ALA A 125 21.97 -18.33 4.66
C ALA A 125 21.92 -18.26 6.20
N GLY A 126 22.95 -18.77 6.88
CA GLY A 126 23.16 -18.69 8.33
C GLY A 126 22.17 -19.45 9.22
N GLU A 127 22.68 -20.25 10.17
CA GLU A 127 21.87 -20.65 11.33
C GLU A 127 21.75 -19.48 12.33
N PRO A 128 20.64 -19.36 13.10
CA PRO A 128 20.34 -18.14 13.83
C PRO A 128 20.77 -18.19 15.30
N GLU A 129 21.83 -17.47 15.66
CA GLU A 129 22.12 -17.13 17.05
C GLU A 129 21.44 -15.82 17.51
N ASN A 130 21.20 -15.74 18.82
CA ASN A 130 20.77 -14.59 19.62
C ASN A 130 19.37 -13.97 19.36
N LEU A 131 18.47 -14.33 20.30
CA LEU A 131 17.12 -13.84 20.49
C LEU A 131 17.07 -12.38 21.01
N GLU A 132 17.31 -11.36 20.18
CA GLU A 132 16.79 -10.01 20.52
C GLU A 132 16.41 -9.08 19.37
N PHE A 133 16.73 -9.38 18.09
CA PHE A 133 16.55 -8.43 16.98
C PHE A 133 15.10 -8.27 16.47
N SER A 134 14.20 -7.80 17.35
CA SER A 134 12.80 -7.46 17.05
C SER A 134 12.49 -5.95 17.10
N SER A 135 13.52 -5.11 17.00
CA SER A 135 13.41 -3.64 16.98
C SER A 135 13.63 -3.07 15.57
N PHE A 136 12.54 -2.78 14.85
CA PHE A 136 12.58 -1.96 13.63
C PHE A 136 12.75 -0.47 13.99
N MET A 137 13.93 -0.09 14.47
CA MET A 137 14.32 1.30 14.71
C MET A 137 15.05 1.87 13.49
N PHE A 138 14.34 2.63 12.67
CA PHE A 138 14.89 3.24 11.47
C PHE A 138 15.51 4.61 11.80
N TRP A 139 16.69 4.58 12.44
CA TRP A 139 17.57 5.74 12.57
C TRP A 139 18.84 5.49 11.76
N ARG A 140 19.04 6.33 10.74
CA ARG A 140 20.33 6.43 10.05
C ARG A 140 21.15 7.52 10.74
N ASN A 141 22.39 7.21 11.10
CA ASN A 141 23.41 8.26 11.13
C ASN A 141 23.52 8.87 9.73
N PRO A 142 23.86 10.17 9.59
CA PRO A 142 24.08 10.76 8.27
C PRO A 142 25.15 9.96 7.52
N LEU A 143 24.95 9.75 6.22
CA LEU A 143 25.98 9.19 5.36
C LEU A 143 27.16 10.18 5.28
N PRO A 144 28.42 9.72 5.22
CA PRO A 144 29.54 10.59 4.91
C PRO A 144 29.35 11.23 3.53
N ASN A 145 29.92 12.41 3.31
CA ASN A 145 29.63 13.17 2.09
C ASN A 145 30.36 12.58 0.87
N ILE A 146 29.58 12.07 -0.08
CA ILE A 146 30.04 11.38 -1.30
C ILE A 146 30.70 12.36 -2.29
N ASP A 147 30.48 13.67 -2.14
CA ASP A 147 31.07 14.71 -3.00
C ASP A 147 32.61 14.63 -3.10
N ARG A 148 33.32 14.12 -2.06
CA ARG A 148 34.79 14.11 -2.05
C ARG A 148 35.40 12.97 -2.86
N GLU A 149 34.88 11.75 -2.72
CA GLU A 149 35.32 10.58 -3.51
C GLU A 149 35.05 10.76 -5.01
N LEU A 150 34.00 11.53 -5.36
CA LEU A 150 33.71 11.91 -6.75
C LEU A 150 34.61 13.02 -7.31
N GLN A 151 35.29 13.80 -6.46
CA GLN A 151 36.27 14.80 -6.88
C GLN A 151 37.68 14.19 -7.04
N GLU A 152 38.05 13.24 -6.18
CA GLU A 152 39.33 12.51 -6.25
C GLU A 152 39.45 11.65 -7.54
N LEU A 153 38.34 11.36 -8.24
CA LEU A 153 38.28 10.66 -9.54
C LEU A 153 38.31 11.58 -10.78
N LEU A 154 38.46 12.90 -10.63
CA LEU A 154 38.34 13.88 -11.72
C LEU A 154 39.54 14.84 -11.89
N ILE A 155 40.68 14.54 -11.27
CA ILE A 155 41.89 15.37 -11.37
C ILE A 155 42.98 14.60 -12.10
N ASP A 156 43.20 14.94 -13.37
CA ASP A 156 44.43 14.59 -14.09
C ASP A 156 45.60 15.48 -13.62
N LYS A 157 46.77 14.85 -13.54
CA LYS A 157 48.12 15.33 -13.22
C LYS A 157 48.45 16.81 -13.49
N ASP A 158 49.18 17.46 -12.58
CA ASP A 158 50.67 17.56 -12.59
C ASP A 158 51.20 18.40 -11.37
N GLU A 159 52.52 18.50 -11.20
CA GLU A 159 53.31 19.40 -10.31
C GLU A 159 53.30 19.23 -8.75
N ASP A 160 54.18 18.33 -8.26
CA ASP A 160 55.39 18.59 -7.42
C ASP A 160 55.44 19.46 -6.11
N VAL A 161 56.25 18.96 -5.14
CA VAL A 161 56.88 19.62 -3.93
C VAL A 161 56.00 20.06 -2.71
N PRO A 162 56.53 20.39 -1.48
CA PRO A 162 56.34 19.47 -0.33
C PRO A 162 55.92 20.06 1.05
N SER A 163 55.74 19.14 2.03
CA SER A 163 56.02 19.22 3.50
C SER A 163 55.58 20.40 4.38
N GLU A 164 54.86 20.07 5.47
CA GLU A 164 55.15 20.38 6.90
C GLU A 164 54.15 19.55 7.75
N GLU A 165 54.63 18.72 8.69
CA GLU A 165 54.64 18.97 10.15
C GLU A 165 53.26 19.37 10.74
N GLU A 166 52.74 18.84 11.84
CA GLU A 166 52.94 17.67 12.71
C GLU A 166 51.82 17.82 13.79
N GLY A 167 51.46 16.77 14.54
CA GLY A 167 50.26 16.86 15.40
C GLY A 167 49.85 15.57 16.07
N GLU A 168 50.69 15.12 17.01
CA GLU A 168 50.48 13.96 17.88
C GLU A 168 49.26 14.18 18.83
N GLU A 169 48.71 13.22 19.58
CA GLU A 169 49.25 11.94 20.07
C GLU A 169 48.08 11.04 20.58
N ASN A 170 48.38 9.81 21.03
CA ASN A 170 47.53 8.91 21.85
C ASN A 170 46.25 8.34 21.18
N GLY A 171 46.19 7.09 20.74
CA GLY A 171 47.16 5.99 20.82
C GLY A 171 46.85 4.99 21.95
N PHE A 172 46.33 3.81 21.59
CA PHE A 172 46.43 2.57 22.37
C PHE A 172 46.15 1.38 21.45
N GLU A 173 47.19 0.58 21.18
CA GLU A 173 47.06 -0.71 20.49
C GLU A 173 46.76 -1.83 21.51
N GLU A 174 46.02 -2.87 21.11
CA GLU A 174 46.31 -4.22 21.62
C GLU A 174 46.10 -5.26 20.51
N THR A 175 47.20 -5.79 20.00
CA THR A 175 47.26 -6.77 18.90
C THR A 175 46.81 -8.15 19.37
N ARG A 176 45.94 -8.85 18.61
CA ARG A 176 45.73 -10.29 18.78
C ARG A 176 45.30 -11.00 17.48
N GLU A 177 46.27 -11.73 16.93
CA GLU A 177 46.17 -13.07 16.33
C GLU A 177 45.12 -13.31 15.22
N GLU A 178 45.63 -13.53 14.00
CA GLU A 178 44.87 -14.01 12.83
C GLU A 178 44.41 -15.47 13.00
N GLY A 179 43.30 -15.67 13.69
CA GLY A 179 42.58 -16.94 13.75
C GLY A 179 41.90 -17.26 12.42
N SER A 180 42.61 -17.95 11.53
CA SER A 180 42.10 -18.40 10.23
C SER A 180 41.12 -19.58 10.35
N ASP A 181 39.82 -19.29 10.40
CA ASP A 181 38.75 -20.21 10.02
C ASP A 181 37.73 -19.46 9.12
N ASP A 182 37.88 -19.61 7.79
CA ASP A 182 37.01 -18.99 6.78
C ASP A 182 35.75 -19.83 6.51
N ASP A 183 34.67 -19.50 7.22
CA ASP A 183 33.30 -19.91 6.87
C ASP A 183 32.49 -18.74 6.26
N GLY A 184 33.16 -17.84 5.51
CA GLY A 184 32.56 -16.66 4.85
C GLY A 184 31.67 -16.97 3.63
N GLY A 185 31.39 -18.25 3.37
CA GLY A 185 30.80 -18.78 2.12
C GLY A 185 29.30 -18.51 1.91
N GLY A 186 28.91 -17.25 1.70
CA GLY A 186 27.49 -16.91 1.44
C GLY A 186 27.18 -15.68 0.58
N TRP A 187 28.19 -14.92 0.13
CA TRP A 187 27.97 -13.64 -0.57
C TRP A 187 27.75 -13.81 -2.08
N ILE A 188 26.83 -13.03 -2.66
CA ILE A 188 26.75 -12.84 -4.12
C ILE A 188 27.65 -11.66 -4.51
N THR A 189 28.71 -11.94 -5.27
CA THR A 189 29.77 -10.99 -5.64
C THR A 189 29.85 -10.82 -7.16
N PRO A 190 30.42 -9.72 -7.69
CA PRO A 190 30.68 -9.58 -9.13
C PRO A 190 31.56 -10.70 -9.71
N SER A 191 32.39 -11.33 -8.87
CA SER A 191 33.23 -12.48 -9.21
C SER A 191 32.38 -13.74 -9.43
N ASN A 192 31.50 -14.07 -8.47
CA ASN A 192 30.70 -15.30 -8.54
C ASN A 192 29.36 -15.14 -9.28
N ILE A 193 28.85 -13.92 -9.54
CA ILE A 193 27.60 -13.76 -10.30
C ILE A 193 27.72 -14.35 -11.71
N LYS A 194 28.90 -14.25 -12.34
CA LYS A 194 29.22 -14.88 -13.65
C LYS A 194 29.55 -16.38 -13.56
N GLN A 195 29.72 -16.91 -12.35
CA GLN A 195 29.84 -18.35 -12.12
C GLN A 195 28.44 -18.93 -11.90
N ILE A 196 27.69 -18.35 -10.96
CA ILE A 196 26.28 -18.67 -10.67
C ILE A 196 25.41 -18.50 -11.92
N GLN A 197 25.67 -17.50 -12.78
CA GLN A 197 25.02 -17.39 -14.09
C GLN A 197 25.38 -18.54 -15.04
N ARG A 198 26.63 -19.03 -15.05
CA ARG A 198 27.02 -20.19 -15.86
C ARG A 198 26.47 -21.50 -15.30
N GLU A 199 26.42 -21.67 -13.98
CA GLU A 199 25.69 -22.76 -13.32
C GLU A 199 24.16 -22.67 -13.57
N LEU A 200 23.64 -21.46 -13.84
CA LEU A 200 22.28 -21.15 -14.31
C LEU A 200 22.17 -21.02 -15.85
N GLU A 201 23.15 -21.48 -16.64
CA GLU A 201 23.11 -21.47 -18.12
C GLU A 201 23.59 -22.81 -18.71
N GLN A 202 24.43 -23.55 -17.98
CA GLN A 202 24.81 -24.92 -18.32
C GLN A 202 23.59 -25.84 -18.24
N CYS A 203 23.39 -26.58 -19.32
CA CYS A 203 22.55 -27.75 -19.34
C CYS A 203 23.44 -28.96 -19.06
N ASP A 204 23.26 -29.61 -17.91
CA ASP A 204 23.97 -30.85 -17.59
C ASP A 204 23.43 -31.98 -18.47
N VAL A 205 24.11 -32.20 -19.61
CA VAL A 205 23.85 -33.33 -20.51
C VAL A 205 24.75 -34.49 -20.10
N PRO A 206 24.22 -35.64 -19.62
CA PRO A 206 25.03 -36.82 -19.36
C PRO A 206 25.70 -37.34 -20.64
N GLU A 207 26.86 -37.98 -20.50
CA GLU A 207 27.54 -38.59 -21.66
C GLU A 207 26.73 -39.79 -22.20
N ASP A 208 26.77 -39.96 -23.53
CA ASP A 208 26.05 -41.00 -24.32
C ASP A 208 24.50 -40.96 -24.33
N VAL A 209 23.89 -39.80 -24.05
CA VAL A 209 22.43 -39.63 -24.17
C VAL A 209 21.99 -39.44 -25.63
N ARG A 210 21.15 -40.36 -26.14
CA ARG A 210 20.57 -40.28 -27.50
C ARG A 210 19.17 -39.66 -27.58
N VAL A 211 18.34 -39.81 -26.54
CA VAL A 211 17.02 -39.17 -26.43
C VAL A 211 16.92 -38.45 -25.08
N GLY A 212 16.34 -37.24 -25.06
CA GLY A 212 16.17 -36.50 -23.81
C GLY A 212 15.06 -35.44 -23.83
N CYS A 213 14.58 -35.07 -22.65
CA CYS A 213 13.49 -34.12 -22.46
C CYS A 213 13.97 -32.82 -21.80
N VAL A 214 13.72 -31.68 -22.44
CA VAL A 214 14.04 -30.35 -21.91
C VAL A 214 12.77 -29.77 -21.29
N THR A 215 12.67 -29.84 -19.96
CA THR A 215 11.54 -29.29 -19.16
C THR A 215 12.02 -28.66 -17.86
N THR A 216 11.28 -27.67 -17.36
CA THR A 216 11.53 -26.99 -16.08
C THR A 216 10.55 -27.37 -14.97
N ASP A 217 9.57 -28.25 -15.22
CA ASP A 217 8.62 -28.66 -14.19
C ASP A 217 9.12 -29.89 -13.41
N PHE A 218 9.20 -29.76 -12.09
CA PHE A 218 9.70 -30.80 -11.21
C PHE A 218 8.79 -32.06 -11.20
N ALA A 219 7.50 -31.95 -11.47
CA ALA A 219 6.62 -33.12 -11.60
C ALA A 219 6.97 -33.94 -12.85
N MET A 220 7.26 -33.27 -13.98
CA MET A 220 7.71 -33.94 -15.20
C MET A 220 9.10 -34.56 -15.02
N GLN A 221 10.03 -33.83 -14.42
CA GLN A 221 11.39 -34.34 -14.16
C GLN A 221 11.39 -35.57 -13.24
N ASN A 222 10.56 -35.59 -12.19
CA ASN A 222 10.47 -36.77 -11.31
C ASN A 222 9.98 -37.99 -12.08
N VAL A 223 8.91 -37.87 -12.90
CA VAL A 223 8.41 -38.97 -13.72
C VAL A 223 9.48 -39.46 -14.71
N LEU A 224 10.17 -38.56 -15.42
CA LEU A 224 11.22 -38.91 -16.38
C LEU A 224 12.35 -39.73 -15.71
N LEU A 225 12.93 -39.20 -14.62
CA LEU A 225 14.01 -39.86 -13.89
C LEU A 225 13.58 -41.22 -13.33
N GLN A 226 12.34 -41.32 -12.83
CA GLN A 226 11.77 -42.57 -12.32
C GLN A 226 11.51 -43.60 -13.42
N MET A 227 11.16 -43.19 -14.64
CA MET A 227 11.04 -44.09 -15.81
C MET A 227 12.41 -44.53 -16.36
N GLY A 228 13.50 -43.84 -15.98
CA GLY A 228 14.82 -44.03 -16.59
C GLY A 228 15.03 -43.21 -17.88
N LEU A 229 14.19 -42.19 -18.12
CA LEU A 229 14.32 -41.27 -19.24
C LEU A 229 15.22 -40.08 -18.87
N HIS A 230 16.02 -39.61 -19.83
CA HIS A 230 17.00 -38.55 -19.58
C HIS A 230 16.35 -37.16 -19.54
N VAL A 231 16.47 -36.48 -18.39
CA VAL A 231 16.14 -35.07 -18.23
C VAL A 231 17.34 -34.22 -18.68
N LEU A 232 17.09 -33.30 -19.60
CA LEU A 232 18.04 -32.28 -20.03
C LEU A 232 17.68 -30.99 -19.31
N ALA A 233 18.27 -30.77 -18.13
CA ALA A 233 17.94 -29.63 -17.28
C ALA A 233 18.37 -28.31 -17.92
N VAL A 234 17.50 -27.30 -17.83
CA VAL A 234 17.79 -25.93 -18.24
C VAL A 234 18.17 -25.12 -17.02
N ASN A 235 19.24 -24.34 -17.11
CA ASN A 235 19.67 -23.40 -16.07
C ASN A 235 19.87 -24.04 -14.68
N GLY A 236 20.58 -25.17 -14.61
CA GLY A 236 20.84 -25.89 -13.36
C GLY A 236 19.59 -26.44 -12.64
N MET A 237 18.39 -26.35 -13.24
CA MET A 237 17.13 -26.82 -12.65
C MET A 237 16.94 -28.34 -12.78
N LEU A 238 17.91 -29.15 -12.32
CA LEU A 238 17.76 -30.60 -12.16
C LEU A 238 17.33 -30.92 -10.71
N ILE A 239 16.39 -31.86 -10.53
CA ILE A 239 16.06 -32.40 -9.21
C ILE A 239 17.28 -33.11 -8.59
N ARG A 240 17.72 -32.63 -7.43
CA ARG A 240 18.71 -33.31 -6.57
C ARG A 240 18.04 -34.22 -5.51
N GLU A 241 16.89 -33.82 -4.96
CA GLU A 241 16.02 -34.66 -4.11
C GLU A 241 14.55 -34.47 -4.51
N ALA A 242 13.84 -35.55 -4.82
CA ALA A 242 12.42 -35.53 -5.16
C ALA A 242 11.52 -35.42 -3.90
N ARG A 243 11.42 -34.21 -3.32
CA ARG A 243 10.54 -33.93 -2.17
C ARG A 243 9.26 -33.21 -2.60
N SER A 244 8.31 -33.97 -3.15
CA SER A 244 6.99 -33.46 -3.53
C SER A 244 6.20 -32.94 -2.31
N TYR A 245 5.36 -31.93 -2.54
CA TYR A 245 4.50 -31.33 -1.52
C TYR A 245 3.04 -31.33 -1.95
N ILE A 246 2.14 -31.64 -1.03
CA ILE A 246 0.69 -31.57 -1.25
C ILE A 246 0.01 -30.68 -0.21
N LEU A 247 -1.18 -30.20 -0.55
CA LEU A 247 -2.09 -29.57 0.39
C LEU A 247 -3.08 -30.62 0.94
N ARG A 248 -3.01 -30.91 2.24
CA ARG A 248 -3.96 -31.79 2.94
C ARG A 248 -4.94 -30.98 3.76
N CYS A 249 -6.22 -31.32 3.68
CA CYS A 249 -7.24 -30.77 4.57
C CYS A 249 -7.16 -31.44 5.96
N HIS A 250 -6.97 -30.66 7.02
CA HIS A 250 -6.94 -31.21 8.39
C HIS A 250 -8.33 -31.54 8.98
N GLY A 251 -9.43 -31.23 8.28
CA GLY A 251 -10.80 -31.55 8.68
C GLY A 251 -11.36 -32.84 8.05
N CYS A 252 -11.43 -32.92 6.71
CA CYS A 252 -11.91 -34.11 5.98
C CYS A 252 -10.79 -35.00 5.40
N PHE A 253 -9.52 -34.73 5.73
CA PHE A 253 -8.33 -35.53 5.39
C PHE A 253 -7.98 -35.72 3.91
N LYS A 254 -8.85 -35.31 2.98
CA LYS A 254 -8.60 -35.26 1.54
C LYS A 254 -7.43 -34.32 1.19
N THR A 255 -6.75 -34.65 0.10
CA THR A 255 -5.53 -34.03 -0.40
C THR A 255 -5.73 -33.39 -1.77
N THR A 256 -4.84 -32.46 -2.14
CA THR A 256 -4.72 -31.91 -3.49
C THR A 256 -3.27 -31.49 -3.77
N SER A 257 -2.84 -31.68 -5.00
CA SER A 257 -1.56 -31.25 -5.59
C SER A 257 -1.50 -29.75 -5.89
N ASP A 258 -2.66 -29.12 -6.14
CA ASP A 258 -2.78 -27.73 -6.56
C ASP A 258 -2.35 -26.78 -5.43
N MET A 259 -1.07 -26.40 -5.44
CA MET A 259 -0.44 -25.52 -4.46
C MET A 259 -0.99 -24.08 -4.46
N SER A 260 -1.85 -23.71 -5.44
CA SER A 260 -2.54 -22.42 -5.45
C SER A 260 -3.79 -22.42 -4.55
N ARG A 261 -4.32 -23.59 -4.20
CA ARG A 261 -5.59 -23.71 -3.46
C ARG A 261 -5.51 -23.23 -2.02
N VAL A 262 -6.62 -22.63 -1.61
CA VAL A 262 -6.84 -22.10 -0.26
C VAL A 262 -8.01 -22.80 0.44
N PHE A 263 -8.98 -23.29 -0.33
CA PHE A 263 -10.16 -24.03 0.13
C PHE A 263 -10.06 -25.50 -0.30
N CYS A 264 -10.56 -26.41 0.54
CA CYS A 264 -10.58 -27.83 0.22
C CYS A 264 -11.77 -28.19 -0.68
N SER A 265 -11.49 -28.69 -1.89
CA SER A 265 -12.46 -29.00 -2.94
C SER A 265 -13.53 -30.05 -2.55
N HIS A 266 -13.37 -30.77 -1.43
CA HIS A 266 -14.32 -31.77 -0.94
C HIS A 266 -15.26 -31.24 0.16
N CYS A 267 -14.84 -30.24 0.94
CA CYS A 267 -15.64 -29.77 2.09
C CYS A 267 -15.81 -28.25 2.15
N GLY A 268 -15.36 -27.52 1.11
CA GLY A 268 -15.41 -26.05 1.00
C GLY A 268 -14.52 -25.29 1.99
N ASN A 269 -14.15 -25.91 3.11
CA ASN A 269 -13.48 -25.25 4.22
C ASN A 269 -12.05 -24.80 3.88
N ARG A 270 -11.65 -23.69 4.50
CA ARG A 270 -10.30 -23.09 4.40
C ARG A 270 -9.29 -23.80 5.32
N THR A 271 -9.14 -25.10 5.14
CA THR A 271 -8.49 -26.04 6.08
C THR A 271 -7.28 -26.77 5.50
N LEU A 272 -6.80 -26.37 4.32
CA LEU A 272 -5.61 -26.92 3.69
C LEU A 272 -4.32 -26.55 4.47
N LYS A 273 -3.36 -27.48 4.49
CA LYS A 273 -2.01 -27.36 5.07
C LYS A 273 -1.01 -28.04 4.14
N LYS A 274 0.16 -27.41 3.92
CA LYS A 274 1.28 -28.00 3.16
C LYS A 274 1.89 -29.16 3.96
N VAL A 275 2.09 -30.30 3.32
CA VAL A 275 2.70 -31.52 3.86
C VAL A 275 3.68 -32.06 2.82
N SER A 276 4.89 -32.44 3.24
CA SER A 276 5.86 -33.12 2.38
C SER A 276 5.49 -34.61 2.22
N VAL A 277 5.80 -35.16 1.04
CA VAL A 277 5.38 -36.50 0.63
C VAL A 277 6.57 -37.30 0.13
N THR A 278 6.54 -38.59 0.40
CA THR A 278 7.33 -39.62 -0.27
C THR A 278 6.35 -40.66 -0.79
N VAL A 279 6.56 -41.18 -2.00
CA VAL A 279 5.73 -42.27 -2.54
C VAL A 279 6.56 -43.55 -2.52
N SER A 280 5.97 -44.60 -1.99
CA SER A 280 6.55 -45.94 -1.91
C SER A 280 6.07 -46.81 -3.07
N ASP A 281 6.85 -47.84 -3.32
CA ASP A 281 6.83 -48.78 -4.45
C ASP A 281 5.43 -49.34 -4.78
N ASP A 282 4.60 -49.60 -3.76
CA ASP A 282 3.22 -50.09 -3.91
C ASP A 282 2.23 -49.02 -4.44
N GLY A 283 2.72 -47.83 -4.84
CA GLY A 283 1.92 -46.62 -5.07
C GLY A 283 1.38 -45.99 -3.78
N THR A 284 1.90 -46.40 -2.61
CA THR A 284 1.43 -45.95 -1.29
C THR A 284 2.09 -44.63 -0.89
N LEU A 285 1.27 -43.65 -0.51
CA LEU A 285 1.69 -42.26 -0.34
C LEU A 285 1.95 -41.93 1.14
N HIS A 286 3.23 -41.85 1.51
CA HIS A 286 3.69 -41.53 2.85
C HIS A 286 3.75 -40.02 3.07
N MET A 287 3.11 -39.55 4.15
CA MET A 287 2.97 -38.13 4.47
C MET A 287 3.81 -37.75 5.70
N HIS A 288 4.75 -36.83 5.52
CA HIS A 288 5.62 -36.32 6.59
C HIS A 288 4.95 -35.18 7.35
N PHE A 289 4.22 -35.51 8.41
CA PHE A 289 3.49 -34.53 9.21
C PHE A 289 4.42 -33.75 10.16
N SER A 290 4.46 -32.42 10.02
CA SER A 290 5.08 -31.55 11.03
C SER A 290 4.35 -31.66 12.36
N ARG A 291 5.09 -31.97 13.43
CA ARG A 291 4.58 -32.08 14.81
C ARG A 291 4.41 -30.72 15.50
N ASN A 292 4.81 -29.62 14.85
CA ASN A 292 4.86 -28.27 15.44
C ASN A 292 3.44 -27.75 15.80
N PRO A 293 3.11 -27.51 17.10
CA PRO A 293 1.77 -27.10 17.52
C PRO A 293 1.29 -25.76 16.93
N LYS A 294 2.19 -24.93 16.40
CA LYS A 294 1.84 -23.68 15.71
C LYS A 294 1.06 -23.92 14.42
N VAL A 295 1.21 -25.09 13.78
CA VAL A 295 0.58 -25.44 12.49
C VAL A 295 -0.94 -25.62 12.62
N LEU A 296 -1.43 -26.21 13.71
CA LEU A 296 -2.85 -26.49 13.97
C LEU A 296 -3.42 -25.65 15.13
N ASN A 297 -2.96 -24.41 15.27
CA ASN A 297 -3.43 -23.50 16.32
C ASN A 297 -4.78 -22.84 15.93
N PRO A 298 -5.83 -22.89 16.79
CA PRO A 298 -7.15 -22.31 16.50
C PRO A 298 -7.25 -20.78 16.73
N ARG A 299 -6.20 -20.13 17.23
CA ARG A 299 -6.21 -18.71 17.62
C ARG A 299 -6.43 -17.78 16.41
N GLY A 300 -7.45 -16.93 16.49
CA GLY A 300 -7.79 -15.97 15.45
C GLY A 300 -8.70 -16.49 14.33
N LEU A 301 -9.19 -17.74 14.43
CA LEU A 301 -10.17 -18.28 13.49
C LEU A 301 -11.61 -17.84 13.82
N ARG A 302 -11.93 -17.64 15.11
CA ARG A 302 -13.28 -17.23 15.58
C ARG A 302 -13.33 -15.73 15.90
N TYR A 303 -14.06 -14.97 15.08
CA TYR A 303 -14.33 -13.54 15.24
C TYR A 303 -15.70 -13.18 14.66
N SER A 304 -16.27 -12.05 15.08
CA SER A 304 -17.56 -11.58 14.57
C SER A 304 -17.44 -11.13 13.12
N LEU A 305 -18.26 -11.71 12.23
CA LEU A 305 -18.34 -11.30 10.82
C LEU A 305 -19.29 -10.09 10.67
N PRO A 306 -19.04 -9.18 9.71
CA PRO A 306 -20.01 -8.16 9.33
C PRO A 306 -21.30 -8.77 8.78
N THR A 307 -22.41 -8.03 8.85
CA THR A 307 -23.64 -8.40 8.12
C THR A 307 -23.38 -8.46 6.61
N PRO A 308 -23.94 -9.46 5.89
CA PRO A 308 -23.73 -9.60 4.46
C PRO A 308 -24.35 -8.42 3.69
N LYS A 309 -23.61 -7.87 2.73
CA LYS A 309 -24.05 -6.73 1.92
C LYS A 309 -23.96 -7.03 0.42
N GLY A 310 -24.90 -6.48 -0.34
CA GLY A 310 -24.95 -6.56 -1.80
C GLY A 310 -24.68 -5.21 -2.48
N GLY A 311 -24.75 -5.21 -3.82
CA GLY A 311 -24.56 -4.01 -4.64
C GLY A 311 -23.14 -3.82 -5.17
N LYS A 312 -22.95 -2.79 -6.02
CA LYS A 312 -21.76 -2.58 -6.87
C LYS A 312 -20.43 -2.41 -6.11
N TYR A 313 -20.47 -2.10 -4.82
CA TYR A 313 -19.30 -1.76 -4.00
C TYR A 313 -19.15 -2.64 -2.73
N ALA A 314 -19.95 -3.69 -2.58
CA ALA A 314 -19.88 -4.55 -1.39
C ALA A 314 -18.66 -5.47 -1.42
N VAL A 315 -17.87 -5.47 -0.35
CA VAL A 315 -16.70 -6.34 -0.17
C VAL A 315 -16.90 -7.15 1.12
N ASN A 316 -17.57 -8.29 1.00
CA ASN A 316 -17.74 -9.24 2.08
C ASN A 316 -16.42 -10.05 2.28
N PRO A 317 -16.14 -10.59 3.48
CA PRO A 317 -15.02 -11.52 3.70
C PRO A 317 -15.07 -12.73 2.76
N HIS A 318 -13.92 -13.28 2.37
CA HIS A 318 -13.82 -14.44 1.46
C HIS A 318 -13.91 -15.75 2.25
N LEU A 319 -15.00 -16.51 2.05
CA LEU A 319 -15.40 -17.67 2.84
C LEU A 319 -15.52 -18.98 2.04
N THR A 320 -15.85 -18.93 0.74
CA THR A 320 -15.92 -20.10 -0.17
C THR A 320 -15.21 -19.80 -1.50
N GLU A 321 -14.77 -20.84 -2.22
CA GLU A 321 -14.00 -20.67 -3.47
C GLU A 321 -14.81 -20.10 -4.65
N ASP A 322 -16.12 -20.31 -4.65
CA ASP A 322 -17.08 -19.85 -5.67
C ASP A 322 -17.65 -18.45 -5.38
N GLN A 323 -17.19 -17.79 -4.31
CA GLN A 323 -17.78 -16.56 -3.81
C GLN A 323 -17.72 -15.42 -4.85
N ARG A 324 -18.91 -14.93 -5.23
CA ARG A 324 -19.04 -13.85 -6.20
C ARG A 324 -18.66 -12.49 -5.61
N PHE A 325 -17.67 -11.84 -6.21
CA PHE A 325 -17.24 -10.47 -5.87
C PHE A 325 -17.65 -9.46 -6.97
N PRO A 326 -18.10 -8.24 -6.62
CA PRO A 326 -18.29 -7.16 -7.60
C PRO A 326 -16.99 -6.81 -8.33
N GLN A 327 -17.09 -6.31 -9.57
CA GLN A 327 -15.93 -6.01 -10.42
C GLN A 327 -15.19 -4.71 -10.01
N LEU A 328 -14.52 -4.74 -8.86
CA LEU A 328 -13.67 -3.66 -8.35
C LEU A 328 -12.26 -3.77 -8.95
N ARG A 329 -12.13 -3.42 -10.23
CA ARG A 329 -10.85 -3.45 -10.97
C ARG A 329 -10.10 -2.11 -10.88
N LEU A 330 -8.77 -2.19 -10.95
CA LEU A 330 -7.88 -1.03 -11.06
C LEU A 330 -7.86 -0.45 -12.48
N SER A 331 -7.65 0.86 -12.59
CA SER A 331 -7.40 1.56 -13.87
C SER A 331 -6.15 1.03 -14.59
N ARG A 332 -5.85 1.52 -15.80
CA ARG A 332 -4.58 1.20 -16.48
C ARG A 332 -3.40 1.83 -15.71
N LYS A 333 -3.53 3.10 -15.31
CA LYS A 333 -2.53 3.88 -14.56
C LYS A 333 -2.18 3.21 -13.23
N ALA A 334 -3.19 2.82 -12.45
CA ALA A 334 -3.02 2.14 -11.16
C ALA A 334 -2.38 0.73 -11.24
N ARG A 335 -2.19 0.17 -12.45
CA ARG A 335 -1.52 -1.12 -12.69
C ARG A 335 -0.14 -0.98 -13.31
N GLN A 336 0.28 0.23 -13.69
CA GLN A 336 1.63 0.47 -14.16
C GLN A 336 2.61 0.47 -12.97
N LYS A 337 3.80 -0.07 -13.20
CA LYS A 337 4.95 -0.02 -12.31
C LYS A 337 6.10 0.58 -13.11
N THR A 338 7.01 1.30 -12.45
CA THR A 338 8.28 1.67 -13.08
C THR A 338 9.06 0.40 -13.43
N ASN A 339 9.60 0.33 -14.64
CA ASN A 339 10.71 -0.57 -14.97
C ASN A 339 11.90 0.30 -15.36
N VAL A 340 12.93 0.36 -14.52
CA VAL A 340 14.13 1.19 -14.72
C VAL A 340 14.95 0.70 -15.91
N PHE A 341 14.85 -0.58 -16.25
CA PHE A 341 15.58 -1.20 -17.37
C PHE A 341 14.75 -1.27 -18.67
N ALA A 342 13.66 -0.50 -18.76
CA ALA A 342 12.89 -0.39 -20.00
C ALA A 342 13.44 0.73 -20.90
N PRO A 343 13.44 0.58 -22.24
CA PRO A 343 14.06 1.56 -23.14
C PRO A 343 13.32 2.91 -23.18
N ASP A 344 12.08 2.98 -22.69
CA ASP A 344 11.30 4.20 -22.53
C ASP A 344 11.58 4.96 -21.21
N TYR A 345 12.39 4.39 -20.30
CA TYR A 345 12.71 4.99 -19.01
C TYR A 345 13.54 6.29 -19.14
N THR A 346 14.53 6.32 -20.04
CA THR A 346 15.41 7.49 -20.25
C THR A 346 14.68 8.69 -20.88
N ALA A 347 13.57 8.45 -21.56
CA ALA A 347 12.68 9.49 -22.10
C ALA A 347 11.62 9.96 -21.07
N GLY A 348 11.61 9.39 -19.86
CA GLY A 348 10.65 9.71 -18.81
C GLY A 348 10.93 11.03 -18.11
N VAL A 349 9.97 11.96 -18.12
CA VAL A 349 9.99 13.21 -17.33
C VAL A 349 9.97 12.99 -15.80
N SER A 350 9.89 11.75 -15.34
CA SER A 350 9.86 11.32 -13.95
C SER A 350 10.51 9.94 -13.82
N PRO A 351 11.45 9.73 -12.87
CA PRO A 351 11.98 8.42 -12.52
C PRO A 351 10.94 7.41 -11.99
N PHE A 352 9.70 7.86 -11.75
CA PHE A 352 8.64 7.03 -11.18
C PHE A 352 7.34 7.09 -12.00
N ALA A 353 6.70 5.94 -12.18
CA ALA A 353 5.36 5.84 -12.75
C ALA A 353 4.34 6.62 -11.90
N GLU A 354 3.55 7.46 -12.56
CA GLU A 354 2.65 8.41 -11.89
C GLU A 354 1.44 7.72 -11.26
N ASN A 355 1.14 8.04 -10.00
CA ASN A 355 0.04 7.42 -9.26
C ASN A 355 -1.35 7.77 -9.82
N ASP A 356 -2.29 6.83 -9.70
CA ASP A 356 -3.71 7.08 -9.98
C ASP A 356 -4.42 7.63 -8.74
N ILE A 357 -4.72 8.93 -8.77
CA ILE A 357 -5.50 9.64 -7.73
C ILE A 357 -6.88 10.10 -8.24
N SER A 358 -7.11 10.09 -9.55
CA SER A 358 -8.29 10.69 -10.18
C SER A 358 -9.37 9.69 -10.60
N SER A 359 -9.03 8.41 -10.78
CA SER A 359 -10.03 7.42 -11.19
C SER A 359 -11.03 7.11 -10.08
N ARG A 360 -12.24 6.67 -10.46
CA ARG A 360 -13.24 6.20 -9.50
C ARG A 360 -12.74 5.02 -8.64
N SER A 361 -11.84 4.18 -9.19
CA SER A 361 -11.18 3.11 -8.43
C SER A 361 -10.22 3.63 -7.36
N ALA A 362 -9.56 4.78 -7.58
CA ALA A 362 -8.75 5.45 -6.57
C ALA A 362 -9.64 6.05 -5.46
N THR A 363 -10.76 6.69 -5.82
CA THR A 363 -11.74 7.20 -4.84
C THR A 363 -12.32 6.09 -3.96
N LEU A 364 -12.59 4.91 -4.55
CA LEU A 364 -13.07 3.71 -3.85
C LEU A 364 -11.96 2.95 -3.12
N GLN A 365 -10.72 3.45 -3.13
CA GLN A 365 -9.55 2.86 -2.49
C GLN A 365 -9.28 1.40 -2.87
N VAL A 366 -9.60 1.02 -4.11
CA VAL A 366 -9.31 -0.32 -4.65
C VAL A 366 -7.80 -0.57 -4.57
N ARG A 367 -7.40 -1.78 -4.15
CA ARG A 367 -6.00 -2.20 -4.03
C ARG A 367 -5.75 -3.48 -4.80
N ASP A 368 -4.51 -3.67 -5.23
CA ASP A 368 -4.07 -4.88 -5.92
C ASP A 368 -4.15 -6.10 -4.98
N SER A 369 -4.60 -7.24 -5.51
CA SER A 369 -4.78 -8.50 -4.78
C SER A 369 -3.50 -9.06 -4.15
N THR A 370 -2.33 -8.64 -4.65
CA THR A 370 -1.01 -8.96 -4.08
C THR A 370 -0.75 -8.23 -2.75
N LEU A 371 -1.27 -7.02 -2.57
CA LEU A 371 -0.96 -6.17 -1.42
C LEU A 371 -1.58 -6.67 -0.12
N GLY A 372 -0.94 -6.34 1.01
CA GLY A 372 -1.48 -6.64 2.34
C GLY A 372 -1.61 -8.13 2.66
N ALA A 373 -0.86 -9.01 1.99
CA ALA A 373 -0.82 -10.45 2.30
C ALA A 373 -0.45 -10.70 3.78
N GLY A 374 0.61 -10.05 4.29
CA GLY A 374 0.96 -10.11 5.72
C GLY A 374 -0.15 -9.60 6.65
N ARG A 375 -0.81 -8.47 6.32
CA ARG A 375 -1.95 -7.95 7.08
C ARG A 375 -3.15 -8.91 7.12
N ARG A 376 -3.31 -9.76 6.11
CA ARG A 376 -4.31 -10.84 6.04
C ARG A 376 -3.93 -12.10 6.84
N ARG A 377 -2.66 -12.27 7.24
CA ARG A 377 -2.20 -13.32 8.17
C ARG A 377 -2.37 -12.93 9.65
N LEU A 378 -2.60 -11.66 9.96
CA LEU A 378 -2.80 -11.18 11.34
C LEU A 378 -4.16 -11.59 11.91
N ASN A 379 -4.15 -12.12 13.14
CA ASN A 379 -5.34 -12.40 13.96
C ASN A 379 -6.29 -11.17 14.02
N PRO A 380 -7.56 -11.27 13.60
CA PRO A 380 -8.53 -10.17 13.65
C PRO A 380 -8.86 -9.67 15.06
N ASN A 381 -8.77 -10.55 16.06
CA ASN A 381 -9.04 -10.22 17.47
C ASN A 381 -7.87 -9.49 18.17
N ALA A 382 -6.71 -9.37 17.51
CA ALA A 382 -5.56 -8.67 18.08
C ALA A 382 -5.72 -7.15 18.00
N SER A 383 -5.34 -6.45 19.07
CA SER A 383 -5.28 -4.99 19.08
C SER A 383 -4.28 -4.49 18.03
N ARG A 384 -4.61 -3.37 17.38
CA ARG A 384 -3.76 -2.68 16.40
C ARG A 384 -3.45 -1.29 16.95
N LYS A 385 -2.30 -0.71 16.55
CA LYS A 385 -1.91 0.65 16.93
C LYS A 385 -3.08 1.61 16.66
N LYS A 386 -3.66 2.17 17.73
CA LYS A 386 -4.80 3.09 17.67
C LYS A 386 -4.30 4.43 17.17
N PHE A 387 -4.31 4.64 15.86
CA PHE A 387 -4.06 5.94 15.24
C PHE A 387 -5.22 6.91 15.57
N VAL A 388 -5.23 7.39 16.81
CA VAL A 388 -5.93 8.62 17.16
C VAL A 388 -5.19 9.73 16.41
N LYS A 389 -5.81 10.27 15.36
CA LYS A 389 -5.44 11.60 14.88
C LYS A 389 -5.65 12.55 16.08
N LYS A 390 -4.58 13.08 16.65
CA LYS A 390 -4.69 14.19 17.60
C LYS A 390 -5.39 15.32 16.85
N ARG A 391 -6.59 15.69 17.29
CA ARG A 391 -7.35 16.78 16.68
C ARG A 391 -6.56 18.07 16.91
N LYS A 392 -6.28 18.84 15.85
CA LYS A 392 -5.54 20.10 15.94
C LYS A 392 -6.50 21.30 15.99
N ALA A 393 -6.39 22.12 17.03
CA ALA A 393 -7.16 23.35 17.22
C ALA A 393 -6.26 24.59 17.16
N LEU A 394 -6.84 25.70 16.69
CA LEU A 394 -6.23 27.03 16.69
C LEU A 394 -7.13 27.98 17.49
N ILE A 395 -6.55 28.71 18.45
CA ILE A 395 -7.24 29.75 19.20
C ILE A 395 -6.64 31.11 18.82
N VAL A 396 -7.46 32.02 18.30
CA VAL A 396 -7.06 33.41 18.03
C VAL A 396 -7.55 34.29 19.17
N LEU A 397 -6.66 35.06 19.80
CA LEU A 397 -6.98 36.00 20.87
C LEU A 397 -6.70 37.44 20.42
N ALA A 398 -7.68 38.32 20.60
CA ALA A 398 -7.64 39.73 20.21
C ALA A 398 -7.86 40.65 21.44
N HIS A 399 -7.02 40.51 22.47
CA HIS A 399 -7.05 41.36 23.66
C HIS A 399 -5.62 41.59 24.17
N SER A 400 -5.28 42.82 24.58
CA SER A 400 -3.93 43.16 25.08
C SER A 400 -3.63 42.57 26.46
N GLU A 401 -4.55 42.80 27.41
CA GLU A 401 -4.26 42.51 28.82
C GLU A 401 -4.30 41.02 29.16
N ARG A 402 -3.19 40.51 29.70
CA ARG A 402 -3.07 39.14 30.24
C ARG A 402 -3.92 38.91 31.49
N THR A 403 -4.30 40.00 32.18
CA THR A 403 -5.22 40.02 33.32
C THR A 403 -6.70 40.01 32.91
N SER A 404 -7.01 40.07 31.61
CA SER A 404 -8.39 40.12 31.13
C SER A 404 -9.13 38.78 31.24
N PHE A 405 -10.45 38.84 31.38
CA PHE A 405 -11.29 37.65 31.30
C PHE A 405 -11.22 36.96 29.93
N ASN A 406 -10.91 37.69 28.85
CA ASN A 406 -10.66 37.11 27.53
C ASN A 406 -9.39 36.25 27.51
N TYR A 407 -8.32 36.69 28.18
CA TYR A 407 -7.12 35.88 28.35
C TYR A 407 -7.40 34.64 29.22
N ALA A 408 -8.19 34.77 30.29
CA ALA A 408 -8.61 33.63 31.12
C ALA A 408 -9.45 32.61 30.34
N MET A 409 -10.40 33.05 29.51
CA MET A 409 -11.19 32.19 28.61
C MET A 409 -10.31 31.46 27.58
N LYS A 410 -9.21 32.09 27.12
CA LYS A 410 -8.20 31.46 26.24
C LYS A 410 -7.40 30.39 26.97
N GLU A 411 -6.90 30.65 28.18
CA GLU A 411 -6.16 29.65 28.96
C GLU A 411 -7.05 28.45 29.33
N ALA A 412 -8.28 28.70 29.78
CA ALA A 412 -9.27 27.66 30.06
C ALA A 412 -9.54 26.77 28.82
N ALA A 413 -9.55 27.36 27.62
CA ALA A 413 -9.71 26.62 26.37
C ALA A 413 -8.47 25.77 26.01
N VAL A 414 -7.26 26.34 26.17
CA VAL A 414 -6.00 25.62 25.96
C VAL A 414 -5.90 24.42 26.91
N GLU A 415 -6.25 24.60 28.18
CA GLU A 415 -6.25 23.56 29.22
C GLU A 415 -7.23 22.41 28.87
N SER A 416 -8.51 22.72 28.65
CA SER A 416 -9.54 21.69 28.41
C SER A 416 -9.27 20.89 27.14
N LEU A 417 -8.90 21.56 26.04
CA LEU A 417 -8.60 20.88 24.77
C LEU A 417 -7.34 20.00 24.88
N ARG A 418 -6.26 20.47 25.52
CA ARG A 418 -5.05 19.64 25.76
C ARG A 418 -5.36 18.45 26.66
N LYS A 419 -6.16 18.63 27.72
CA LYS A 419 -6.64 17.55 28.62
C LYS A 419 -7.44 16.48 27.86
N LYS A 420 -8.16 16.85 26.80
CA LYS A 420 -8.87 15.93 25.88
C LYS A 420 -7.99 15.37 24.76
N GLY A 421 -6.67 15.60 24.79
CA GLY A 421 -5.70 15.06 23.83
C GLY A 421 -5.61 15.80 22.49
N TRP A 422 -6.15 17.02 22.41
CA TRP A 422 -5.96 17.90 21.24
C TRP A 422 -4.56 18.50 21.24
N GLU A 423 -4.08 18.79 20.03
CA GLU A 423 -2.92 19.66 19.83
C GLU A 423 -3.44 21.09 19.63
N VAL A 424 -2.94 22.06 20.42
CA VAL A 424 -3.52 23.41 20.48
C VAL A 424 -2.46 24.47 20.17
N ALA A 425 -2.64 25.12 19.03
CA ALA A 425 -1.91 26.32 18.61
C ALA A 425 -2.66 27.59 19.05
N VAL A 426 -1.93 28.68 19.23
CA VAL A 426 -2.48 29.99 19.64
C VAL A 426 -1.91 31.08 18.73
N SER A 427 -2.75 32.06 18.40
CA SER A 427 -2.37 33.33 17.77
C SER A 427 -2.91 34.46 18.62
N ASP A 428 -2.07 34.98 19.51
CA ASP A 428 -2.36 36.11 20.38
C ASP A 428 -1.92 37.38 19.64
N LEU A 429 -2.88 38.07 19.01
CA LEU A 429 -2.59 39.11 18.02
C LEU A 429 -1.84 40.31 18.64
N TYR A 430 -2.12 40.62 19.91
CA TYR A 430 -1.42 41.68 20.63
C TYR A 430 -0.02 41.22 21.06
N ALA A 431 0.13 40.02 21.65
CA ALA A 431 1.45 39.51 22.03
C ALA A 431 2.37 39.24 20.82
N MET A 432 1.80 39.04 19.63
CA MET A 432 2.53 38.89 18.36
C MET A 432 2.87 40.23 17.68
N ASN A 433 2.35 41.37 18.15
CA ASN A 433 2.36 42.66 17.42
C ASN A 433 1.86 42.52 15.97
N PHE A 434 0.79 41.75 15.77
CA PHE A 434 0.25 41.42 14.44
C PHE A 434 -0.15 42.68 13.66
N ASN A 435 0.31 42.83 12.42
CA ASN A 435 -0.10 43.93 11.53
C ASN A 435 -1.54 43.73 11.02
N PRO A 436 -2.51 44.58 11.37
CA PRO A 436 -3.88 44.46 10.88
C PRO A 436 -4.11 45.19 9.54
N VAL A 437 -3.12 45.95 9.05
CA VAL A 437 -3.27 46.82 7.87
C VAL A 437 -2.78 46.11 6.61
N ILE A 438 -3.73 45.66 5.78
CA ILE A 438 -3.42 45.09 4.47
C ILE A 438 -2.72 46.12 3.57
N SER A 439 -1.65 45.71 2.89
CA SER A 439 -0.75 46.64 2.20
C SER A 439 0.00 46.02 1.02
N ARG A 440 0.87 46.82 0.37
CA ARG A 440 1.84 46.31 -0.61
C ARG A 440 2.97 45.48 0.02
N LYS A 441 3.23 45.61 1.33
CA LYS A 441 4.30 44.90 2.05
C LYS A 441 3.99 43.41 2.26
N ASP A 442 2.71 43.07 2.22
CA ASP A 442 2.14 41.74 2.38
C ASP A 442 2.58 40.77 1.25
N ILE A 443 3.21 41.32 0.20
CA ILE A 443 3.64 40.64 -1.03
C ILE A 443 5.12 40.94 -1.25
N THR A 444 5.92 39.87 -1.38
CA THR A 444 7.35 39.94 -1.68
C THR A 444 7.62 39.83 -3.18
N GLY A 445 8.76 40.39 -3.63
CA GLY A 445 9.15 40.40 -5.03
C GLY A 445 8.35 41.39 -5.88
N LYS A 446 8.14 41.07 -7.17
CA LYS A 446 7.49 41.98 -8.12
C LYS A 446 5.96 41.90 -8.03
N LEU A 447 5.30 43.05 -8.11
CA LEU A 447 3.86 43.18 -8.35
C LEU A 447 3.58 43.07 -9.86
N LYS A 448 2.38 42.64 -10.24
CA LYS A 448 1.96 42.56 -11.65
C LYS A 448 1.61 43.95 -12.22
N ASP A 449 0.96 44.79 -11.42
CA ASP A 449 0.51 46.14 -11.76
C ASP A 449 0.90 47.09 -10.60
N PRO A 450 2.16 47.58 -10.55
CA PRO A 450 2.64 48.44 -9.47
C PRO A 450 1.94 49.81 -9.42
N GLU A 451 1.46 50.31 -10.56
CA GLU A 451 0.80 51.60 -10.64
C GLU A 451 -0.66 51.48 -10.15
N ASN A 452 -1.42 50.53 -10.70
CA ASN A 452 -2.83 50.32 -10.38
C ASN A 452 -3.02 49.08 -9.48
N PHE A 453 -2.33 49.10 -8.34
CA PHE A 453 -2.27 48.02 -7.35
C PHE A 453 -3.66 47.60 -6.83
N LYS A 454 -4.02 46.34 -7.10
CA LYS A 454 -5.29 45.74 -6.67
C LYS A 454 -5.01 44.57 -5.74
N TYR A 455 -5.08 44.84 -4.42
CA TYR A 455 -4.77 43.86 -3.38
C TYR A 455 -5.39 42.45 -3.61
N PRO A 456 -6.67 42.28 -4.00
CA PRO A 456 -7.23 40.94 -4.22
C PRO A 456 -6.58 40.17 -5.38
N VAL A 457 -6.14 40.86 -6.43
CA VAL A 457 -5.48 40.25 -7.60
C VAL A 457 -4.04 39.90 -7.29
N GLU A 458 -3.30 40.84 -6.69
CA GLU A 458 -1.89 40.70 -6.37
C GLU A 458 -1.65 39.67 -5.26
N SER A 459 -2.45 39.69 -4.17
CA SER A 459 -2.34 38.69 -3.09
C SER A 459 -2.71 37.28 -3.55
N THR A 460 -3.70 37.14 -4.45
CA THR A 460 -4.05 35.84 -5.08
C THR A 460 -2.91 35.32 -5.96
N LEU A 461 -2.17 36.20 -6.64
CA LEU A 461 -1.00 35.81 -7.43
C LEU A 461 0.17 35.43 -6.51
N ALA A 462 0.46 36.26 -5.51
CA ALA A 462 1.50 36.02 -4.52
C ALA A 462 1.29 34.72 -3.74
N TYR A 463 0.04 34.37 -3.40
CA TYR A 463 -0.29 33.07 -2.79
C TYR A 463 0.08 31.90 -3.70
N LYS A 464 -0.31 31.95 -4.99
CA LYS A 464 -0.03 30.88 -5.97
C LYS A 464 1.46 30.69 -6.25
N GLU A 465 2.24 31.76 -6.12
CA GLU A 465 3.68 31.78 -6.39
C GLU A 465 4.54 31.67 -5.12
N GLY A 466 3.93 31.50 -3.93
CA GLY A 466 4.64 31.36 -2.65
C GLY A 466 5.31 32.64 -2.13
N ARG A 467 4.86 33.81 -2.58
CA ARG A 467 5.47 35.14 -2.34
C ARG A 467 4.76 36.01 -1.29
N LEU A 468 3.78 35.49 -0.56
CA LEU A 468 3.19 36.24 0.57
C LEU A 468 4.20 36.48 1.70
N SER A 469 3.97 37.54 2.48
CA SER A 469 4.79 37.87 3.65
C SER A 469 4.89 36.70 4.66
N PRO A 470 6.06 36.44 5.29
CA PRO A 470 6.27 35.25 6.12
C PRO A 470 5.33 35.09 7.32
N ASP A 471 4.84 36.19 7.89
CA ASP A 471 3.86 36.23 8.97
C ASP A 471 2.47 35.74 8.51
N ILE A 472 2.01 36.22 7.35
CA ILE A 472 0.77 35.75 6.71
C ILE A 472 0.88 34.25 6.39
N VAL A 473 2.04 33.81 5.87
CA VAL A 473 2.30 32.38 5.59
C VAL A 473 2.32 31.53 6.87
N ALA A 474 2.80 32.07 8.00
CA ALA A 474 2.77 31.37 9.28
C ALA A 474 1.34 31.17 9.79
N GLU A 475 0.47 32.18 9.70
CA GLU A 475 -0.94 32.06 10.09
C GLU A 475 -1.73 31.15 9.13
N GLN A 476 -1.47 31.20 7.82
CA GLN A 476 -2.03 30.25 6.85
C GLN A 476 -1.65 28.81 7.19
N LYS A 477 -0.39 28.54 7.55
CA LYS A 477 0.06 27.20 7.99
C LYS A 477 -0.62 26.74 9.28
N LYS A 478 -0.87 27.62 10.26
CA LYS A 478 -1.63 27.28 11.47
C LYS A 478 -3.07 26.86 11.13
N LEU A 479 -3.70 27.57 10.21
CA LEU A 479 -5.04 27.27 9.71
C LEU A 479 -5.05 25.91 8.98
N GLU A 480 -4.21 25.72 7.96
CA GLU A 480 -4.07 24.47 7.20
C GLU A 480 -3.81 23.24 8.09
N ALA A 481 -2.89 23.38 9.05
CA ALA A 481 -2.48 22.31 9.94
C ALA A 481 -3.59 21.92 10.92
N ALA A 482 -4.41 22.88 11.37
CA ALA A 482 -5.55 22.57 12.21
C ALA A 482 -6.51 21.60 11.51
N ASP A 483 -7.20 20.75 12.25
CA ASP A 483 -8.45 20.14 11.77
C ASP A 483 -9.56 21.22 11.59
N LEU A 484 -9.16 22.50 11.67
CA LEU A 484 -9.88 23.74 11.50
C LEU A 484 -9.31 24.75 10.44
N VAL A 485 -8.81 24.34 9.26
CA VAL A 485 -9.02 24.92 7.88
C VAL A 485 -8.40 23.92 6.86
N ILE A 486 -8.88 23.60 5.65
CA ILE A 486 -9.90 24.12 4.73
C ILE A 486 -11.29 23.45 4.92
N PHE A 487 -12.35 24.19 4.59
CA PHE A 487 -13.38 24.50 5.59
C PHE A 487 -14.62 23.59 5.67
N GLN A 488 -15.06 22.92 4.60
CA GLN A 488 -16.34 22.17 4.60
C GLN A 488 -16.45 21.09 5.70
N ASN A 489 -15.32 20.53 6.13
CA ASN A 489 -15.26 19.48 7.16
C ASN A 489 -14.97 20.02 8.57
N LYS A 490 -15.05 21.34 8.79
CA LYS A 490 -14.29 22.02 9.86
C LYS A 490 -15.13 23.04 10.64
N LYS A 491 -15.06 22.97 11.97
CA LYS A 491 -16.01 23.59 12.92
C LYS A 491 -15.43 24.78 13.71
N THR A 492 -15.85 25.99 13.36
CA THR A 492 -15.40 27.23 14.02
C THR A 492 -16.41 27.73 15.06
N LEU A 493 -15.96 28.57 15.98
CA LEU A 493 -16.74 29.12 17.08
C LEU A 493 -16.27 30.53 17.42
N LEU A 494 -17.22 31.43 17.70
CA LEU A 494 -16.96 32.73 18.33
C LEU A 494 -17.17 32.61 19.85
N SER A 495 -16.20 33.10 20.63
CA SER A 495 -16.35 33.34 22.07
C SER A 495 -16.22 34.84 22.31
N ILE A 496 -17.25 35.47 22.87
CA ILE A 496 -17.39 36.93 22.92
C ILE A 496 -17.83 37.36 24.32
N THR A 497 -17.09 38.31 24.91
CA THR A 497 -17.51 39.04 26.11
C THR A 497 -18.11 40.39 25.74
N THR A 498 -19.21 40.81 26.38
CA THR A 498 -19.78 42.16 26.21
C THR A 498 -19.80 42.96 27.51
N GLY A 499 -19.75 44.30 27.39
CA GLY A 499 -20.05 45.21 28.51
C GLY A 499 -21.55 45.34 28.77
N GLY A 500 -22.37 45.45 27.70
CA GLY A 500 -23.82 45.44 27.81
C GLY A 500 -24.37 44.09 28.30
N SER A 501 -25.51 44.13 28.99
CA SER A 501 -26.19 42.94 29.52
C SER A 501 -27.05 42.24 28.46
N LYS A 502 -27.45 40.98 28.73
CA LYS A 502 -28.22 40.16 27.78
C LYS A 502 -29.55 40.79 27.34
N SER A 503 -30.21 41.57 28.19
CA SER A 503 -31.47 42.24 27.84
C SER A 503 -31.27 43.38 26.82
N MET A 504 -30.11 44.05 26.84
CA MET A 504 -29.78 45.14 25.90
C MET A 504 -29.65 44.64 24.45
N TYR A 505 -29.32 43.36 24.25
CA TYR A 505 -29.20 42.70 22.94
C TYR A 505 -30.37 41.74 22.62
N SER A 506 -31.50 41.91 23.32
CA SER A 506 -32.74 41.18 23.04
C SER A 506 -33.56 41.88 21.94
N LEU A 507 -34.64 41.24 21.47
CA LEU A 507 -35.57 41.84 20.49
C LEU A 507 -36.21 43.15 20.95
N LEU A 508 -36.20 43.44 22.26
CA LEU A 508 -36.70 44.68 22.87
C LEU A 508 -35.56 45.53 23.47
N GLY A 509 -34.31 45.16 23.22
CA GLY A 509 -33.12 45.80 23.77
C GLY A 509 -32.64 47.00 22.95
N VAL A 510 -32.00 47.96 23.60
CA VAL A 510 -31.49 49.20 23.00
C VAL A 510 -30.41 48.99 21.91
N HIS A 511 -29.76 47.82 21.87
CA HIS A 511 -28.81 47.44 20.82
C HIS A 511 -29.41 46.53 19.74
N GLY A 512 -30.69 46.19 19.84
CA GLY A 512 -31.37 45.27 18.93
C GLY A 512 -30.94 43.81 19.06
N ASP A 513 -31.40 42.99 18.12
CA ASP A 513 -31.18 41.53 18.13
C ASP A 513 -29.71 41.15 17.89
N MET A 514 -29.10 40.47 18.87
CA MET A 514 -27.76 39.87 18.75
C MET A 514 -27.58 39.01 17.49
N ASN A 515 -28.64 38.35 16.99
CA ASN A 515 -28.55 37.55 15.77
C ASN A 515 -28.20 38.39 14.53
N VAL A 516 -28.61 39.66 14.50
CA VAL A 516 -28.27 40.61 13.42
C VAL A 516 -26.82 41.07 13.53
N LEU A 517 -26.35 41.33 14.76
CA LEU A 517 -24.96 41.75 15.02
C LEU A 517 -23.94 40.66 14.67
N LEU A 518 -24.29 39.38 14.87
CA LEU A 518 -23.42 38.24 14.59
C LEU A 518 -23.34 37.86 13.10
N TRP A 519 -24.40 38.13 12.33
CA TRP A 519 -24.54 37.66 10.94
C TRP A 519 -23.38 38.06 10.01
N PRO A 520 -22.86 39.31 9.99
CA PRO A 520 -21.74 39.68 9.11
C PRO A 520 -20.46 38.86 9.37
N ILE A 521 -20.19 38.51 10.62
CA ILE A 521 -19.01 37.74 11.02
C ILE A 521 -19.23 36.25 10.74
N GLN A 522 -20.32 35.69 11.25
CA GLN A 522 -20.62 34.27 11.14
C GLN A 522 -20.92 33.85 9.70
N SER A 523 -21.74 34.61 8.97
CA SER A 523 -22.04 34.32 7.56
C SER A 523 -21.01 34.90 6.60
N GLY A 524 -20.70 36.19 6.72
CA GLY A 524 -19.93 36.94 5.72
C GLY A 524 -18.43 36.69 5.73
N ILE A 525 -17.86 36.31 6.87
CA ILE A 525 -16.44 35.94 6.99
C ILE A 525 -16.31 34.42 7.11
N LEU A 526 -16.92 33.82 8.14
CA LEU A 526 -16.64 32.44 8.51
C LEU A 526 -17.33 31.43 7.57
N HIS A 527 -18.65 31.52 7.39
CA HIS A 527 -19.37 30.60 6.51
C HIS A 527 -19.05 30.84 5.03
N PHE A 528 -18.70 32.06 4.64
CA PHE A 528 -18.22 32.38 3.29
C PHE A 528 -16.94 31.60 2.91
N CYS A 529 -15.97 31.50 3.82
CA CYS A 529 -14.82 30.61 3.64
C CYS A 529 -15.21 29.11 3.61
N GLY A 530 -16.41 28.77 4.09
CA GLY A 530 -16.99 27.43 4.10
C GLY A 530 -17.01 26.74 5.46
N PHE A 531 -16.76 27.45 6.57
CA PHE A 531 -16.79 26.84 7.91
C PHE A 531 -18.19 26.33 8.27
N GLN A 532 -18.23 25.25 9.05
CA GLN A 532 -19.36 24.94 9.91
C GLN A 532 -19.25 25.84 11.16
N VAL A 533 -20.19 26.76 11.39
CA VAL A 533 -20.14 27.67 12.56
C VAL A 533 -20.98 27.08 13.70
N LEU A 534 -20.40 26.95 14.90
CA LEU A 534 -21.07 26.47 16.11
C LEU A 534 -21.75 27.61 16.88
N GLU A 535 -22.62 27.26 17.84
CA GLU A 535 -23.34 28.25 18.66
C GLU A 535 -22.36 29.16 19.42
N PRO A 536 -22.40 30.51 19.28
CA PRO A 536 -21.43 31.39 19.91
C PRO A 536 -21.48 31.31 21.44
N GLN A 537 -20.30 31.32 22.07
CA GLN A 537 -20.17 31.44 23.52
C GLN A 537 -20.28 32.93 23.89
N LEU A 538 -21.46 33.36 24.35
CA LEU A 538 -21.78 34.77 24.61
C LEU A 538 -21.82 35.07 26.11
N THR A 539 -20.80 35.77 26.60
CA THR A 539 -20.63 36.14 28.02
C THR A 539 -21.00 37.61 28.23
N TYR A 540 -22.23 37.84 28.67
CA TYR A 540 -22.78 39.20 28.79
C TYR A 540 -22.38 39.90 30.08
N SER A 541 -22.21 41.23 30.02
CA SER A 541 -21.99 42.12 31.17
C SER A 541 -20.86 41.67 32.12
N ILE A 542 -19.75 41.20 31.56
CA ILE A 542 -18.66 40.57 32.34
C ILE A 542 -18.04 41.50 33.41
N GLY A 543 -18.00 42.81 33.15
CA GLY A 543 -17.53 43.83 34.11
C GLY A 543 -18.45 44.03 35.33
N HIS A 544 -19.68 43.50 35.28
CA HIS A 544 -20.64 43.51 36.38
C HIS A 544 -20.86 42.09 36.97
N THR A 545 -20.13 41.08 36.50
CA THR A 545 -20.28 39.69 36.98
C THR A 545 -19.41 39.45 38.23
N PRO A 546 -20.00 38.99 39.35
CA PRO A 546 -19.27 38.57 40.56
C PRO A 546 -18.22 37.48 40.31
N GLU A 547 -17.24 37.36 41.21
CA GLU A 547 -16.06 36.52 41.00
C GLU A 547 -16.36 35.02 40.94
N ASP A 548 -17.22 34.53 41.83
CA ASP A 548 -17.79 33.19 41.83
C ASP A 548 -18.50 32.87 40.49
N ALA A 549 -19.32 33.79 40.01
CA ALA A 549 -20.00 33.66 38.71
C ALA A 549 -19.00 33.70 37.54
N ARG A 550 -17.92 34.48 37.61
CA ARG A 550 -16.83 34.47 36.61
C ARG A 550 -16.10 33.12 36.58
N ILE A 551 -15.86 32.51 37.74
CA ILE A 551 -15.27 31.17 37.86
C ILE A 551 -16.21 30.12 37.27
N GLN A 552 -17.51 30.19 37.56
CA GLN A 552 -18.51 29.28 36.98
C GLN A 552 -18.54 29.36 35.43
N ILE A 553 -18.49 30.57 34.86
CA ILE A 553 -18.46 30.76 33.39
C ILE A 553 -17.23 30.09 32.76
N LEU A 554 -16.06 30.17 33.40
CA LEU A 554 -14.84 29.49 32.94
C LEU A 554 -14.99 27.96 32.98
N GLU A 555 -15.61 27.41 34.03
CA GLU A 555 -15.81 25.96 34.16
C GLU A 555 -16.90 25.42 33.22
N GLU A 556 -17.99 26.16 33.01
CA GLU A 556 -18.99 25.86 31.97
C GLU A 556 -18.38 25.88 30.57
N TRP A 557 -17.47 26.82 30.30
CA TRP A 557 -16.71 26.89 29.05
C TRP A 557 -15.77 25.68 28.88
N LYS A 558 -14.98 25.33 29.91
CA LYS A 558 -14.15 24.10 29.91
C LYS A 558 -14.99 22.85 29.64
N LYS A 559 -16.15 22.75 30.30
CA LYS A 559 -17.11 21.63 30.20
C LYS A 559 -17.73 21.52 28.80
N ARG A 560 -18.04 22.64 28.15
CA ARG A 560 -18.51 22.65 26.75
C ARG A 560 -17.43 22.16 25.78
N LEU A 561 -16.20 22.64 25.96
CA LEU A 561 -15.05 22.26 25.12
C LEU A 561 -14.71 20.76 25.17
N GLU A 562 -15.19 20.03 26.18
CA GLU A 562 -15.00 18.58 26.25
C GLU A 562 -15.62 17.82 25.06
N ASN A 563 -16.76 18.31 24.53
CA ASN A 563 -17.55 17.65 23.48
C ASN A 563 -17.83 18.55 22.26
N ILE A 564 -17.22 19.74 22.20
CA ILE A 564 -17.47 20.80 21.20
C ILE A 564 -17.45 20.33 19.74
N TRP A 565 -16.64 19.33 19.41
CA TRP A 565 -16.55 18.81 18.04
C TRP A 565 -17.83 18.08 17.59
N ASP A 566 -18.60 17.55 18.52
CA ASP A 566 -19.75 16.69 18.24
C ASP A 566 -21.08 17.50 18.28
N GLU A 567 -21.03 18.81 18.58
CA GLU A 567 -22.16 19.75 18.50
C GLU A 567 -22.68 19.97 17.07
N THR A 568 -24.00 20.18 16.93
CA THR A 568 -24.64 20.59 15.66
C THR A 568 -24.30 22.05 15.34
N PRO A 569 -23.88 22.39 14.09
CA PRO A 569 -23.65 23.78 13.70
C PRO A 569 -24.94 24.58 13.49
N LEU A 570 -24.80 25.90 13.49
CA LEU A 570 -25.81 26.88 13.11
C LEU A 570 -26.29 26.66 11.66
N TYR A 571 -27.54 27.05 11.39
CA TYR A 571 -28.12 26.92 10.05
C TYR A 571 -27.80 28.13 9.16
N PHE A 572 -27.24 27.83 7.99
CA PHE A 572 -27.13 28.73 6.84
C PHE A 572 -27.80 28.10 5.63
N PRO A 573 -28.40 28.89 4.70
CA PRO A 573 -28.99 28.35 3.49
C PRO A 573 -27.93 27.72 2.59
N PRO A 574 -28.07 26.44 2.17
CA PRO A 574 -27.09 25.80 1.29
C PRO A 574 -26.92 26.54 -0.03
N SER A 575 -25.68 26.64 -0.53
CA SER A 575 -25.38 27.29 -1.81
C SER A 575 -26.09 26.65 -3.02
N SER A 576 -26.53 25.39 -2.89
CA SER A 576 -27.36 24.70 -3.88
C SER A 576 -28.77 25.29 -4.08
N PHE A 577 -29.24 26.15 -3.16
CA PHE A 577 -30.50 26.91 -3.29
C PHE A 577 -30.40 28.11 -4.25
N PHE A 578 -29.20 28.45 -4.71
CA PHE A 578 -28.92 29.65 -5.51
C PHE A 578 -28.36 29.27 -6.89
N ASP A 579 -28.58 30.13 -7.88
CA ASP A 579 -28.01 29.99 -9.21
C ASP A 579 -26.67 30.74 -9.26
N LEU A 580 -25.58 30.02 -8.93
CA LEU A 580 -24.23 30.55 -8.68
C LEU A 580 -23.48 31.01 -9.96
N ASN A 581 -24.08 31.93 -10.72
CA ASN A 581 -23.48 32.51 -11.92
C ASN A 581 -23.93 33.96 -12.12
N PHE A 582 -23.12 34.74 -12.86
CA PHE A 582 -23.38 36.16 -13.13
C PHE A 582 -24.67 36.40 -13.93
N GLN A 583 -25.03 35.51 -14.87
CA GLN A 583 -26.23 35.67 -15.71
C GLN A 583 -27.54 35.56 -14.90
N ALA A 584 -27.53 34.75 -13.84
CA ALA A 584 -28.63 34.62 -12.87
C ALA A 584 -28.51 35.56 -11.66
N GLY A 585 -27.50 36.44 -11.62
CA GLY A 585 -27.29 37.42 -10.55
C GLY A 585 -27.03 36.82 -9.16
N PHE A 586 -26.60 35.56 -9.06
CA PHE A 586 -26.44 34.82 -7.80
C PHE A 586 -27.72 34.72 -6.95
N LEU A 587 -28.90 34.82 -7.57
CA LEU A 587 -30.19 34.83 -6.90
C LEU A 587 -30.62 33.43 -6.43
N LEU A 588 -31.58 33.40 -5.49
CA LEU A 588 -32.25 32.18 -5.05
C LEU A 588 -33.05 31.56 -6.22
N LYS A 589 -32.97 30.25 -6.41
CA LYS A 589 -33.65 29.53 -7.50
C LYS A 589 -35.16 29.68 -7.43
N LYS A 590 -35.83 29.72 -8.59
CA LYS A 590 -37.31 29.83 -8.68
C LYS A 590 -38.05 28.73 -7.92
N GLU A 591 -37.61 27.48 -8.04
CA GLU A 591 -38.16 26.33 -7.30
C GLU A 591 -38.11 26.56 -5.77
N VAL A 592 -36.98 27.04 -5.26
CA VAL A 592 -36.79 27.31 -3.82
C VAL A 592 -37.59 28.54 -3.40
N GLN A 593 -37.64 29.61 -4.22
CA GLN A 593 -38.49 30.78 -3.95
C GLN A 593 -39.95 30.35 -3.78
N GLU A 594 -40.45 29.46 -4.63
CA GLU A 594 -41.82 28.97 -4.59
C GLU A 594 -42.11 28.12 -3.34
N GLU A 595 -41.21 27.22 -2.96
CA GLU A 595 -41.31 26.54 -1.66
C GLU A 595 -41.30 27.53 -0.48
N GLN A 596 -40.50 28.59 -0.54
CA GLN A 596 -40.42 29.57 0.56
C GLN A 596 -41.68 30.45 0.64
N LYS A 597 -42.48 30.63 -0.42
CA LYS A 597 -43.71 31.45 -0.39
C LYS A 597 -44.64 31.03 0.76
N ASN A 598 -44.83 29.73 0.95
CA ASN A 598 -45.77 29.17 1.93
C ASN A 598 -45.23 29.08 3.37
N LYS A 599 -43.93 29.39 3.61
CA LYS A 599 -43.30 29.26 4.94
C LYS A 599 -43.42 30.57 5.75
N LYS A 600 -43.70 30.48 7.06
CA LYS A 600 -44.04 31.63 7.92
C LYS A 600 -42.84 32.54 8.24
N CYS A 601 -41.65 31.96 8.38
CA CYS A 601 -40.38 32.66 8.59
C CYS A 601 -39.51 32.63 7.33
N GLY A 602 -38.46 33.46 7.30
CA GLY A 602 -37.39 33.37 6.32
C GLY A 602 -36.46 32.17 6.55
N LEU A 603 -35.39 32.06 5.75
CA LEU A 603 -34.44 30.95 5.86
C LEU A 603 -33.40 31.15 6.96
N SER A 604 -32.92 32.39 7.13
CA SER A 604 -31.90 32.80 8.10
C SER A 604 -31.96 34.34 8.29
N VAL A 605 -31.05 34.94 9.07
CA VAL A 605 -31.01 36.41 9.29
C VAL A 605 -30.85 37.18 7.98
N GLY A 606 -29.75 36.97 7.23
CA GLY A 606 -29.55 37.66 5.95
C GLY A 606 -30.45 37.16 4.82
N HIS A 607 -31.05 35.99 4.97
CA HIS A 607 -32.03 35.43 4.02
C HIS A 607 -33.43 35.39 4.65
N HIS A 608 -33.83 36.51 5.26
CA HIS A 608 -35.15 36.66 5.87
C HIS A 608 -36.28 36.81 4.82
N LEU A 609 -35.95 37.14 3.56
CA LEU A 609 -36.89 37.23 2.43
C LEU A 609 -38.09 38.17 2.66
N GLY A 610 -37.89 39.25 3.42
CA GLY A 610 -38.97 40.15 3.85
C GLY A 610 -39.92 39.58 4.92
N LYS A 611 -39.65 38.36 5.41
CA LYS A 611 -40.43 37.66 6.44
C LYS A 611 -39.75 37.76 7.82
N PRO A 612 -40.43 37.37 8.92
CA PRO A 612 -39.80 37.23 10.22
C PRO A 612 -38.58 36.31 10.19
N ILE A 613 -37.51 36.73 10.87
CA ILE A 613 -36.28 35.95 11.06
C ILE A 613 -36.58 34.72 11.93
N PRO A 614 -36.02 33.53 11.64
CA PRO A 614 -36.11 32.38 12.56
C PRO A 614 -35.43 32.69 13.90
N THR A 615 -36.14 32.43 15.01
CA THR A 615 -35.64 32.67 16.37
C THR A 615 -34.25 32.06 16.59
N ASP A 616 -33.34 32.86 17.14
CA ASP A 616 -31.99 32.44 17.54
C ASP A 616 -31.11 31.81 16.41
N ASN A 617 -31.37 32.12 15.13
CA ASN A 617 -30.66 31.51 13.97
C ASN A 617 -29.12 31.65 14.01
N GLN A 618 -28.54 32.59 14.75
CA GLN A 618 -27.09 32.82 14.89
C GLN A 618 -26.57 32.62 16.32
N THR A 619 -27.45 32.31 17.27
CA THR A 619 -27.15 32.06 18.69
C THR A 619 -27.44 30.61 19.11
N LYS A 620 -28.26 29.87 18.36
CA LYS A 620 -28.65 28.46 18.60
C LYS A 620 -28.72 27.64 17.31
N ALA A 621 -28.33 26.38 17.39
CA ALA A 621 -28.49 25.39 16.33
C ALA A 621 -29.97 24.94 16.26
N ARG A 622 -30.35 24.35 15.11
CA ARG A 622 -31.68 23.73 14.98
C ARG A 622 -31.68 22.40 15.75
N LYS A 623 -32.77 22.19 16.51
CA LYS A 623 -33.11 20.90 17.13
C LYS A 623 -33.63 19.91 16.10
#